data_AF-A0A519VHZ3-F1
#
_entry.id   AF-A0A519VHZ3-F1
#
_cell.length_a   1.000
_cell.length_b   1.000
_cell.length_c   1.000
_cell.angle_alpha   90.00
_cell.angle_beta   90.00
_cell.angle_gamma   90.00
#
_symmetry.space_group_name_H-M   'P 1'
#
loop_
_entity.id
_entity.type
_entity.pdbx_description
1 polymer ?
#
loop_
_entity_poly.entity_id
_entity_poly.type
_entity_poly.pdbx_seq_one_letter_code
_entity_poly.pdbx_strand_id
1 'polypeptide(L)'
;FPYLNRLWFGEYFDYEKNKPDFYLTEVSGIPFGLMGEMLQDGGNPWRGMIYGMTNRLPWSGNNDPRPLWKVWDNFGMKGTKMIGYWSANCPVKTSKAEVLATVYKKQGAALVSIASWSEKDETIKLIIDWDKLGINPAKAMLTVPEVQNFQIGANIGTPTEITIPKGKGLLIVIKEKN
;
A
#
# COMPACT_ATOMS: atom_id res chain seq x y z
N PHE A 1 -17.88 0.61 -19.28
CA PHE A 1 -18.55 1.50 -18.30
C PHE A 1 -17.97 2.90 -18.41
N PRO A 2 -18.58 3.83 -19.17
CA PRO A 2 -18.22 5.23 -19.05
C PRO A 2 -18.87 5.78 -17.76
N TYR A 3 -18.13 6.54 -16.96
CA TYR A 3 -18.56 7.23 -15.72
C TYR A 3 -18.54 6.46 -14.37
N LEU A 4 -18.18 5.18 -14.31
CA LEU A 4 -17.89 4.52 -13.02
C LEU A 4 -16.40 4.69 -12.69
N ASN A 5 -16.09 5.22 -11.51
CA ASN A 5 -14.73 5.42 -11.03
C ASN A 5 -14.35 4.49 -9.86
N ARG A 6 -15.34 3.91 -9.18
CA ARG A 6 -15.17 2.93 -8.09
C ARG A 6 -16.27 1.88 -8.14
N LEU A 7 -15.98 0.69 -7.60
CA LEU A 7 -16.95 -0.39 -7.44
C LEU A 7 -17.18 -0.69 -5.97
N TRP A 8 -18.38 -1.14 -5.65
CA TRP A 8 -18.76 -1.57 -4.32
C TRP A 8 -19.25 -3.02 -4.38
N PHE A 9 -18.57 -3.92 -3.66
CA PHE A 9 -18.81 -5.36 -3.73
C PHE A 9 -19.60 -5.92 -2.56
N GLY A 10 -19.88 -5.12 -1.52
CA GLY A 10 -20.69 -5.57 -0.40
C GLY A 10 -20.45 -4.82 0.91
N GLU A 11 -21.30 -5.14 1.88
CA GLU A 11 -21.18 -4.73 3.29
C GLU A 11 -20.71 -5.93 4.13
N TYR A 12 -20.21 -5.66 5.34
CA TYR A 12 -19.86 -6.69 6.34
C TYR A 12 -18.69 -7.64 5.99
N PHE A 13 -17.78 -7.25 5.10
CA PHE A 13 -16.54 -8.00 4.92
C PHE A 13 -15.68 -8.00 6.19
N ASP A 14 -15.11 -9.16 6.53
CA ASP A 14 -14.10 -9.27 7.59
C ASP A 14 -12.72 -8.88 7.02
N TYR A 15 -12.22 -7.69 7.35
CA TYR A 15 -10.94 -7.22 6.85
C TYR A 15 -9.73 -7.80 7.62
N GLU A 16 -9.98 -8.52 8.72
CA GLU A 16 -8.95 -9.03 9.61
C GLU A 16 -8.71 -10.54 9.42
N LYS A 17 -9.76 -11.35 9.29
CA LYS A 17 -9.69 -12.81 9.17
C LYS A 17 -9.90 -13.32 7.75
N ASN A 18 -9.19 -12.73 6.81
CA ASN A 18 -9.24 -13.10 5.40
C ASN A 18 -7.84 -13.15 4.78
N LYS A 19 -7.74 -13.70 3.57
CA LYS A 19 -6.49 -13.89 2.85
C LYS A 19 -6.28 -12.83 1.75
N PRO A 20 -5.06 -12.66 1.23
CA PRO A 20 -4.77 -11.69 0.16
C PRO A 20 -5.57 -11.93 -1.13
N ASP A 21 -5.82 -13.19 -1.50
CA ASP A 21 -6.64 -13.57 -2.65
C ASP A 21 -8.08 -13.09 -2.51
N PHE A 22 -8.70 -13.23 -1.33
CA PHE A 22 -10.02 -12.69 -1.04
C PHE A 22 -10.08 -11.17 -1.25
N TYR A 23 -9.08 -10.42 -0.77
CA TYR A 23 -9.00 -8.99 -1.04
C TYR A 23 -8.94 -8.70 -2.54
N LEU A 24 -8.13 -9.46 -3.28
CA LEU A 24 -7.95 -9.23 -4.71
C LEU A 24 -9.24 -9.51 -5.50
N THR A 25 -9.94 -10.61 -5.22
CA THR A 25 -11.11 -11.02 -6.00
C THR A 25 -12.41 -10.35 -5.55
N GLU A 26 -12.63 -10.24 -4.24
CA GLU A 26 -13.93 -9.83 -3.68
C GLU A 26 -13.98 -8.35 -3.28
N VAL A 27 -12.84 -7.74 -2.93
CA VAL A 27 -12.83 -6.38 -2.35
C VAL A 27 -12.24 -5.36 -3.32
N SER A 28 -11.17 -5.70 -4.04
CA SER A 28 -10.28 -4.73 -4.70
C SER A 28 -10.89 -3.99 -5.89
N GLY A 29 -11.82 -4.63 -6.60
CA GLY A 29 -12.32 -4.17 -7.90
C GLY A 29 -11.33 -4.27 -9.07
N ILE A 30 -10.06 -4.53 -8.80
CA ILE A 30 -8.97 -4.57 -9.81
C ILE A 30 -9.31 -5.49 -10.99
N PRO A 31 -9.91 -6.69 -10.80
CA PRO A 31 -10.31 -7.54 -11.93
C PRO A 31 -11.27 -6.87 -12.94
N PHE A 32 -11.97 -5.82 -12.52
CA PHE A 32 -12.92 -5.06 -13.33
C PHE A 32 -12.37 -3.71 -13.79
N GLY A 33 -11.09 -3.42 -13.52
CA GLY A 33 -10.43 -2.18 -13.92
C GLY A 33 -10.84 -0.95 -13.10
N LEU A 34 -11.48 -1.13 -11.95
CA LEU A 34 -11.91 -0.07 -11.04
C LEU A 34 -11.40 -0.36 -9.63
N MET A 35 -11.17 0.64 -8.79
CA MET A 35 -10.78 0.40 -7.40
C MET A 35 -12.01 0.26 -6.51
N GLY A 36 -11.94 -0.65 -5.56
CA GLY A 36 -12.93 -0.83 -4.51
C GLY A 36 -12.81 0.19 -3.37
N GLU A 37 -13.76 0.15 -2.44
CA GLU A 37 -13.71 0.87 -1.17
C GLU A 37 -14.03 -0.09 -0.01
N MET A 38 -13.37 0.11 1.12
CA MET A 38 -13.70 -0.60 2.35
C MET A 38 -14.76 0.17 3.14
N LEU A 39 -15.73 -0.53 3.73
CA LEU A 39 -16.83 0.11 4.46
C LEU A 39 -16.92 -0.34 5.92
N GLN A 40 -17.11 -1.64 6.14
CA GLN A 40 -17.36 -2.20 7.46
C GLN A 40 -16.22 -1.84 8.43
N ASP A 41 -16.56 -1.18 9.53
CA ASP A 41 -15.65 -0.72 10.60
C ASP A 41 -14.47 0.14 10.11
N GLY A 42 -14.55 0.72 8.91
CA GLY A 42 -13.43 1.44 8.27
C GLY A 42 -12.35 0.52 7.69
N GLY A 43 -12.56 -0.79 7.71
CA GLY A 43 -11.66 -1.81 7.19
C GLY A 43 -10.23 -1.77 7.73
N ASN A 44 -9.33 -2.46 7.01
CA ASN A 44 -7.91 -2.48 7.36
C ASN A 44 -7.15 -1.54 6.40
N PRO A 45 -6.73 -0.36 6.85
CA PRO A 45 -6.18 0.66 5.96
C PRO A 45 -4.83 0.21 5.35
N TRP A 46 -4.03 -0.58 6.06
CA TRP A 46 -2.76 -1.09 5.54
C TRP A 46 -2.99 -2.11 4.43
N ARG A 47 -3.85 -3.11 4.66
CA ARG A 47 -4.18 -4.13 3.66
C ARG A 47 -4.89 -3.53 2.46
N GLY A 48 -5.81 -2.58 2.66
CA GLY A 48 -6.49 -1.88 1.57
C GLY A 48 -5.53 -1.10 0.67
N MET A 49 -4.52 -0.45 1.25
CA MET A 49 -3.55 0.36 0.51
C MET A 49 -2.68 -0.45 -0.47
N ILE A 50 -2.49 -1.76 -0.23
CA ILE A 50 -1.85 -2.66 -1.21
C ILE A 50 -2.65 -2.78 -2.50
N TYR A 51 -3.96 -2.55 -2.45
CA TYR A 51 -4.87 -2.64 -3.60
C TYR A 51 -5.32 -1.28 -4.13
N GLY A 52 -4.73 -0.18 -3.65
CA GLY A 52 -5.14 1.18 -4.04
C GLY A 52 -6.46 1.62 -3.42
N MET A 53 -6.87 0.95 -2.35
CA MET A 53 -8.12 1.23 -1.66
C MET A 53 -7.88 2.00 -0.37
N THR A 54 -8.82 2.88 -0.06
CA THR A 54 -9.03 3.39 1.29
C THR A 54 -10.39 2.92 1.77
N ASN A 55 -10.71 3.18 3.04
CA ASN A 55 -12.10 3.14 3.43
C ASN A 55 -12.86 4.31 2.80
N ARG A 56 -14.17 4.11 2.67
CA ARG A 56 -15.12 5.17 2.36
C ARG A 56 -15.10 6.17 3.51
N LEU A 57 -15.14 7.46 3.19
CA LEU A 57 -15.18 8.53 4.19
C LEU A 57 -16.36 8.27 5.15
N PRO A 58 -16.08 7.97 6.43
CA PRO A 58 -17.13 7.62 7.37
C PRO A 58 -17.94 8.86 7.75
N TRP A 59 -19.16 8.62 8.23
CA TRP A 59 -19.99 9.69 8.81
C TRP A 59 -19.46 10.13 10.18
N SER A 60 -18.83 9.22 10.93
CA SER A 60 -18.10 9.51 12.16
C SER A 60 -16.64 9.87 11.87
N GLY A 61 -15.98 10.60 12.79
CA GLY A 61 -14.57 10.99 12.62
C GLY A 61 -13.55 9.85 12.82
N ASN A 62 -14.00 8.64 13.11
CA ASN A 62 -13.13 7.47 13.29
C ASN A 62 -12.70 6.92 11.92
N ASN A 63 -11.45 6.44 11.80
CA ASN A 63 -10.93 5.88 10.54
C ASN A 63 -10.98 6.86 9.36
N ASP A 64 -10.60 8.12 9.59
CA ASP A 64 -10.52 9.15 8.56
C ASP A 64 -9.45 8.82 7.49
N PRO A 65 -9.81 8.64 6.20
CA PRO A 65 -8.85 8.36 5.13
C PRO A 65 -8.13 9.60 4.60
N ARG A 66 -8.57 10.82 4.96
CA ARG A 66 -8.01 12.08 4.41
C ARG A 66 -6.50 12.25 4.64
N PRO A 67 -5.91 11.86 5.80
CA PRO A 67 -4.45 11.89 5.97
C PRO A 67 -3.71 11.02 4.94
N LEU A 68 -4.28 9.87 4.56
CA LEU A 68 -3.71 9.00 3.53
C LEU A 68 -3.86 9.61 2.13
N TRP A 69 -5.00 10.24 1.83
CA TRP A 69 -5.18 10.98 0.57
C TRP A 69 -4.19 12.15 0.45
N LYS A 70 -3.86 12.83 1.55
CA LYS A 70 -2.82 13.87 1.55
C LYS A 70 -1.45 13.31 1.16
N VAL A 71 -1.12 12.07 1.55
CA VAL A 71 0.10 11.40 1.07
C VAL A 71 0.03 11.13 -0.44
N TRP A 72 -1.13 10.70 -0.95
CA TRP A 72 -1.32 10.51 -2.39
C TRP A 72 -1.16 11.81 -3.18
N ASP A 73 -1.73 12.90 -2.69
CA ASP A 73 -1.61 14.23 -3.29
C ASP A 73 -0.16 14.72 -3.25
N ASN A 74 0.49 14.65 -2.09
CA ASN A 74 1.89 15.05 -1.90
C ASN A 74 2.86 14.18 -2.72
N PHE A 75 2.58 12.89 -2.82
CA PHE A 75 3.35 12.00 -3.68
C PHE A 75 3.10 12.32 -5.14
N GLY A 76 1.88 12.74 -5.51
CA GLY A 76 1.44 13.02 -6.86
C GLY A 76 1.17 11.72 -7.62
N MET A 77 0.04 11.08 -7.31
CA MET A 77 -0.37 9.77 -7.88
C MET A 77 -0.68 9.81 -9.38
N LYS A 78 -0.98 10.98 -9.95
CA LYS A 78 -1.27 11.11 -11.38
C LYS A 78 -0.09 10.62 -12.22
N GLY A 79 -0.37 9.72 -13.17
CA GLY A 79 0.64 9.12 -14.05
C GLY A 79 1.48 8.02 -13.41
N THR A 80 1.19 7.63 -12.17
CA THR A 80 1.83 6.46 -11.56
C THR A 80 1.28 5.17 -12.13
N LYS A 81 2.12 4.13 -12.17
CA LYS A 81 1.73 2.76 -12.47
C LYS A 81 1.69 1.96 -11.18
N MET A 82 0.54 1.39 -10.86
CA MET A 82 0.40 0.44 -9.76
C MET A 82 0.86 -0.95 -10.22
N ILE A 83 1.79 -1.54 -9.49
CA ILE A 83 2.34 -2.87 -9.75
C ILE A 83 2.16 -3.67 -8.47
N GLY A 84 1.11 -4.49 -8.44
CA GLY A 84 0.72 -5.27 -7.27
C GLY A 84 1.63 -6.48 -7.02
N TYR A 85 1.62 -6.99 -5.79
CA TYR A 85 2.40 -8.17 -5.38
C TYR A 85 2.11 -9.42 -6.23
N TRP A 86 0.91 -9.52 -6.81
CA TRP A 86 0.50 -10.61 -7.71
C TRP A 86 1.19 -10.56 -9.07
N SER A 87 1.82 -9.44 -9.43
CA SER A 87 2.55 -9.30 -10.68
C SER A 87 3.98 -9.82 -10.56
N ALA A 88 4.41 -10.66 -11.52
CA ALA A 88 5.80 -11.07 -11.65
C ALA A 88 6.76 -9.87 -11.85
N ASN A 89 6.23 -8.72 -12.28
CA ASN A 89 6.97 -7.49 -12.50
C ASN A 89 7.01 -6.56 -11.28
N CYS A 90 6.46 -6.95 -10.12
CA CYS A 90 6.54 -6.12 -8.91
C CYS A 90 8.01 -5.91 -8.52
N PRO A 91 8.51 -4.65 -8.52
CA PRO A 91 9.92 -4.37 -8.31
C PRO A 91 10.32 -4.41 -6.83
N VAL A 92 9.35 -4.50 -5.91
CA VAL A 92 9.63 -4.58 -4.47
C VAL A 92 8.88 -5.76 -3.89
N LYS A 93 9.61 -6.60 -3.16
CA LYS A 93 9.06 -7.72 -2.37
C LYS A 93 9.59 -7.63 -0.94
N THR A 94 8.99 -8.40 -0.04
CA THR A 94 9.55 -8.59 1.30
C THR A 94 10.14 -9.99 1.43
N SER A 95 10.98 -10.19 2.46
CA SER A 95 11.54 -11.50 2.78
C SER A 95 10.55 -12.48 3.43
N LYS A 96 9.28 -12.10 3.63
CA LYS A 96 8.25 -12.93 4.28
C LYS A 96 7.05 -13.09 3.36
N ALA A 97 6.59 -14.33 3.18
CA ALA A 97 5.47 -14.62 2.27
C ALA A 97 4.15 -13.96 2.71
N GLU A 98 3.95 -13.77 4.02
CA GLU A 98 2.72 -13.20 4.59
C GLU A 98 2.75 -11.66 4.64
N VAL A 99 3.88 -11.03 4.28
CA VAL A 99 4.03 -9.58 4.26
C VAL A 99 4.21 -9.15 2.81
N LEU A 100 3.19 -8.53 2.24
CA LEU A 100 3.11 -8.26 0.82
C LEU A 100 3.45 -6.80 0.51
N ALA A 101 3.85 -6.52 -0.73
CA ALA A 101 4.19 -5.18 -1.19
C ALA A 101 3.61 -4.87 -2.58
N THR A 102 2.99 -3.69 -2.71
CA THR A 102 2.56 -3.10 -3.98
C THR A 102 3.29 -1.79 -4.21
N VAL A 103 3.66 -1.51 -5.47
CA VAL A 103 4.43 -0.32 -5.85
C VAL A 103 3.62 0.60 -6.75
N TYR A 104 3.53 1.87 -6.39
CA TYR A 104 3.04 2.95 -7.24
C TYR A 104 4.24 3.71 -7.79
N LYS A 105 4.64 3.37 -9.02
CA LYS A 105 5.86 3.85 -9.65
C LYS A 105 5.60 5.02 -10.59
N LYS A 106 6.48 6.03 -10.56
CA LYS A 106 6.66 7.04 -11.62
C LYS A 106 8.16 7.28 -11.84
N GLN A 107 8.51 8.16 -12.77
CA GLN A 107 9.92 8.46 -13.06
C GLN A 107 10.61 9.03 -11.81
N GLY A 108 11.74 8.42 -11.41
CA GLY A 108 12.56 8.84 -10.27
C GLY A 108 11.91 8.67 -8.89
N ALA A 109 10.71 8.09 -8.78
CA ALA A 109 10.02 7.95 -7.51
C ALA A 109 9.04 6.77 -7.47
N ALA A 110 8.92 6.15 -6.30
CA ALA A 110 7.97 5.08 -6.04
C ALA A 110 7.37 5.21 -4.63
N LEU A 111 6.06 4.96 -4.50
CA LEU A 111 5.41 4.74 -3.21
C LEU A 111 5.21 3.22 -3.06
N VAL A 112 5.82 2.63 -2.06
CA VAL A 112 5.71 1.21 -1.71
C VAL A 112 4.71 1.09 -0.56
N SER A 113 3.66 0.32 -0.77
CA SER A 113 2.69 -0.05 0.27
C SER A 113 2.95 -1.47 0.72
N ILE A 114 3.08 -1.66 2.03
CA ILE A 114 3.36 -2.95 2.68
C ILE A 114 2.24 -3.24 3.67
N ALA A 115 1.83 -4.49 3.80
CA ALA A 115 0.85 -4.96 4.78
C ALA A 115 1.06 -6.44 5.13
N SER A 116 0.71 -6.79 6.36
CA SER A 116 0.90 -8.12 6.94
C SER A 116 -0.40 -8.90 7.08
N TRP A 117 -0.34 -10.16 6.67
CA TRP A 117 -1.31 -11.23 6.97
C TRP A 117 -0.79 -12.21 8.03
N SER A 118 0.41 -11.99 8.57
CA SER A 118 0.94 -12.82 9.66
C SER A 118 0.09 -12.66 10.91
N GLU A 119 -0.01 -13.75 11.69
CA GLU A 119 -0.69 -13.76 12.98
C GLU A 119 0.15 -13.16 14.11
N LYS A 120 1.35 -12.66 13.80
CA LYS A 120 2.30 -12.04 14.74
C LYS A 120 3.05 -10.88 14.07
N ASP A 121 3.83 -10.17 14.88
CA ASP A 121 4.77 -9.16 14.39
C ASP A 121 5.88 -9.85 13.58
N GLU A 122 6.21 -9.30 12.41
CA GLU A 122 7.23 -9.85 11.52
C GLU A 122 8.35 -8.84 11.30
N THR A 123 9.60 -9.32 11.39
CA THR A 123 10.77 -8.58 10.92
C THR A 123 11.05 -8.97 9.47
N ILE A 124 11.08 -7.99 8.58
CA ILE A 124 11.22 -8.16 7.13
C ILE A 124 12.42 -7.41 6.58
N LYS A 125 12.93 -7.90 5.44
CA LYS A 125 13.87 -7.17 4.58
C LYS A 125 13.15 -6.77 3.29
N LEU A 126 13.44 -5.57 2.80
CA LEU A 126 12.97 -5.15 1.48
C LEU A 126 13.90 -5.71 0.40
N ILE A 127 13.32 -6.43 -0.55
CA ILE A 127 14.01 -6.97 -1.72
C ILE A 127 13.59 -6.10 -2.89
N ILE A 128 14.49 -5.20 -3.30
CA ILE A 128 14.23 -4.19 -4.32
C ILE A 128 15.00 -4.56 -5.60
N ASP A 129 14.26 -4.75 -6.69
CA ASP A 129 14.79 -4.85 -8.05
C ASP A 129 14.93 -3.44 -8.60
N TRP A 130 16.12 -2.86 -8.45
CA TRP A 130 16.41 -1.46 -8.80
C TRP A 130 16.27 -1.17 -10.30
N ASP A 131 16.58 -2.16 -11.13
CA ASP A 131 16.46 -2.05 -12.59
C ASP A 131 14.97 -1.95 -12.98
N LYS A 132 14.12 -2.84 -12.43
CA LYS A 132 12.66 -2.73 -12.64
C LYS A 132 12.07 -1.49 -11.99
N LEU A 133 12.62 -1.04 -10.85
CA LEU A 133 12.19 0.19 -10.19
C LEU A 133 12.58 1.43 -11.01
N GLY A 134 13.70 1.37 -11.74
CA GLY A 134 14.23 2.47 -12.54
C GLY A 134 14.75 3.64 -11.68
N ILE A 135 15.36 3.32 -10.53
CA ILE A 135 15.97 4.27 -9.61
C ILE A 135 17.39 3.80 -9.34
N ASN A 136 18.38 4.70 -9.41
CA ASN A 136 19.75 4.36 -9.05
C ASN A 136 19.84 4.11 -7.52
N PRO A 137 20.26 2.91 -7.07
CA PRO A 137 20.37 2.60 -5.64
C PRO A 137 21.31 3.54 -4.89
N ALA A 138 22.37 4.03 -5.54
CA ALA A 138 23.33 4.95 -4.93
C ALA A 138 22.73 6.35 -4.67
N LYS A 139 21.64 6.70 -5.36
CA LYS A 139 20.93 7.98 -5.23
C LYS A 139 19.59 7.83 -4.52
N ALA A 140 19.19 6.61 -4.16
CA ALA A 140 17.89 6.36 -3.56
C ALA A 140 17.80 6.89 -2.13
N MET A 141 16.70 7.55 -1.81
CA MET A 141 16.27 7.91 -0.46
C MET A 141 14.97 7.22 -0.14
N LEU A 142 14.92 6.51 0.98
CA LEU A 142 13.68 5.91 1.47
C LEU A 142 13.21 6.69 2.69
N THR A 143 11.96 7.15 2.63
CA THR A 143 11.30 7.84 3.72
C THR A 143 9.95 7.20 4.02
N VAL A 144 9.61 7.12 5.29
CA VAL A 144 8.29 6.79 5.79
C VAL A 144 7.55 8.12 5.95
N PRO A 145 6.56 8.45 5.10
CA PRO A 145 5.78 9.66 5.28
C PRO A 145 4.97 9.58 6.57
N GLU A 146 4.81 10.70 7.26
CA GLU A 146 3.89 10.74 8.41
C GLU A 146 2.44 10.65 7.92
N VAL A 147 1.66 9.77 8.55
CA VAL A 147 0.23 9.64 8.28
C VAL A 147 -0.49 9.47 9.62
N GLN A 148 -1.26 10.50 9.99
CA GLN A 148 -2.02 10.50 11.23
C GLN A 148 -2.85 9.22 11.37
N ASN A 149 -2.76 8.57 12.53
CA ASN A 149 -3.44 7.31 12.87
C ASN A 149 -3.05 6.08 12.02
N PHE A 150 -2.01 6.16 11.18
CA PHE A 150 -1.57 5.07 10.32
C PHE A 150 -0.09 4.74 10.50
N GLN A 151 0.80 5.74 10.48
CA GLN A 151 2.24 5.54 10.72
C GLN A 151 2.95 6.83 11.17
N ILE A 152 4.04 6.67 11.91
CA ILE A 152 4.93 7.77 12.31
C ILE A 152 5.94 8.03 11.19
N GLY A 153 6.19 9.30 10.87
CA GLY A 153 7.14 9.67 9.83
C GLY A 153 8.59 9.43 10.25
N ALA A 154 9.43 8.95 9.31
CA ALA A 154 10.85 8.70 9.56
C ALA A 154 11.66 8.73 8.25
N ASN A 155 12.93 9.11 8.34
CA ASN A 155 13.89 8.81 7.27
C ASN A 155 14.62 7.51 7.66
N ILE A 156 14.49 6.47 6.82
CA ILE A 156 14.97 5.13 7.16
C ILE A 156 16.24 4.74 6.41
N GLY A 157 16.75 5.61 5.52
CA GLY A 157 17.91 5.29 4.69
C GLY A 157 17.70 3.99 3.92
N THR A 158 18.69 3.10 3.96
CA THR A 158 18.54 1.73 3.42
C THR A 158 18.50 0.76 4.60
N PRO A 159 17.32 0.54 5.23
CA PRO A 159 17.25 -0.27 6.42
C PRO A 159 17.59 -1.72 6.08
N THR A 160 18.33 -2.39 6.96
CA THR A 160 18.60 -3.82 6.83
C THR A 160 17.38 -4.65 7.18
N GLU A 161 16.59 -4.20 8.15
CA GLU A 161 15.38 -4.87 8.66
C GLU A 161 14.32 -3.85 9.09
N ILE A 162 13.05 -4.21 8.95
CA ILE A 162 11.89 -3.40 9.35
C ILE A 162 10.91 -4.31 10.09
N THR A 163 10.42 -3.89 11.25
CA THR A 163 9.36 -4.60 11.97
C THR A 163 8.00 -4.12 11.50
N ILE A 164 7.15 -5.05 11.06
CA ILE A 164 5.75 -4.83 10.69
C ILE A 164 4.87 -5.49 11.74
N PRO A 165 4.10 -4.73 12.52
CA PRO A 165 3.19 -5.29 13.51
C PRO A 165 2.10 -6.16 12.88
N LYS A 166 1.58 -7.13 13.64
CA LYS A 166 0.45 -7.98 13.26
C LYS A 166 -0.70 -7.14 12.71
N GLY A 167 -1.22 -7.53 11.53
CA GLY A 167 -2.36 -6.88 10.89
C GLY A 167 -2.13 -5.45 10.40
N LYS A 168 -0.92 -4.90 10.55
CA LYS A 168 -0.54 -3.56 10.10
C LYS A 168 0.35 -3.63 8.86
N GLY A 169 0.96 -2.50 8.55
CA GLY A 169 1.78 -2.30 7.37
C GLY A 169 2.58 -1.02 7.44
N LEU A 170 3.11 -0.60 6.30
CA LEU A 170 3.97 0.57 6.19
C LEU A 170 3.91 1.14 4.78
N LEU A 171 3.89 2.47 4.67
CA LEU A 171 4.16 3.19 3.43
C LEU A 171 5.59 3.69 3.43
N ILE A 172 6.28 3.48 2.32
CA ILE A 172 7.64 3.96 2.09
C ILE A 172 7.68 4.69 0.75
N VAL A 173 8.18 5.91 0.75
CA VAL A 173 8.47 6.68 -0.45
C VAL A 173 9.95 6.48 -0.78
N ILE A 174 10.23 5.95 -1.96
CA ILE A 174 11.56 5.85 -2.54
C ILE A 174 11.69 6.96 -3.57
N LYS A 175 12.67 7.85 -3.43
CA LYS A 175 12.94 8.94 -4.38
C LYS A 175 14.42 8.97 -4.74
N GLU A 176 14.70 9.25 -6.00
CA GLU A 176 16.06 9.54 -6.44
C GLU A 176 16.45 10.96 -5.99
N LYS A 177 17.64 11.12 -5.40
CA LYS A 177 18.25 12.43 -5.18
C LYS A 177 18.56 13.06 -6.54
N ASN A 178 18.17 14.32 -6.70
CA ASN A 178 18.63 15.16 -7.79
C ASN A 178 20.16 15.29 -7.76
#